data_AF-A0A2W1CX98-F1
#
_entry.id   AF-A0A2W1CX98-F1
#
_cell.length_a   1.000
_cell.length_b   1.000
_cell.length_c   1.000
_cell.angle_alpha   90.00
_cell.angle_beta   90.00
_cell.angle_gamma   90.00
#
_symmetry.space_group_name_H-M   'P 1'
#
loop_
_entity.id
_entity.type
_entity.pdbx_description
1 polymer ?
#
loop_
_entity_poly.entity_id
_entity_poly.type
_entity_poly.pdbx_seq_one_letter_code
_entity_poly.pdbx_strand_id
1 'polypeptide(L)'
;MERDRRLTKALEAAGDALQHLSMSPDFGCLDYTHIDRLLARVVDLPTEGSQRNSRRNLLVIRQWMVTEGPAVILLEVLGQTYWRLSELNSTQFEKFKTSLQQQQPYTSLVQNHNAIMLVIQRIRHIQRSKADACDDFLCELTNGIGTKVDSPMVGLDTFGASPCSPARSICSQDSSPSQETCFTGLIKYLPSSPTTAGGLEQILIDFYVKGICPGRTVSTQSNAYTSLLQVADTCPSTRHALLSLSASYIGEHFPGEKDTYHQAELYYSTQALKALAAQISEGQNYEGALATSMILMHHGMINQEDSPLCWSCHANIFNTIPPEAVDHHSSPALFMRAQLILARTAQSSRQLQNTRQHLFETTNWLETTTLTEASKISGTLGVSPQLVSLISSITLPPTNPPVPDKLAYAQLQEIQLHNLKQWTVEPDSTGKDVLLATAECFRLAALIYLRCRIYGYTRTHPSVTSLSAALHSLVLSLPVKGPFYTAIYPVWPLFIAAVTTDADRREVLYQRVVPIREGDKNTLPAVLKWVSELRVWLARLDGVGCRQEGWWDEMVSLRVGKMGRGGGLLCLG
;
A
#
# COMPACT_ATOMS: atom_id res chain seq x y z
N MET A 1 39.02 -20.99 23.78
CA MET A 1 37.77 -21.60 24.30
C MET A 1 36.53 -21.19 23.50
N GLU A 2 36.15 -19.90 23.41
CA GLU A 2 34.92 -19.48 22.67
C GLU A 2 34.92 -19.84 21.17
N ARG A 3 36.10 -19.84 20.52
CA ARG A 3 36.25 -20.09 19.07
C ARG A 3 36.01 -21.54 18.68
N ASP A 4 36.39 -22.51 19.50
CA ASP A 4 36.15 -23.93 19.21
C ASP A 4 34.69 -24.30 19.48
N ARG A 5 34.06 -23.65 20.48
CA ARG A 5 32.66 -23.85 20.82
C ARG A 5 31.67 -23.59 19.67
N ARG A 6 31.94 -22.58 18.82
CA ARG A 6 31.09 -22.27 17.64
C ARG A 6 31.19 -23.35 16.57
N LEU A 7 32.42 -23.82 16.31
CA LEU A 7 32.65 -24.92 15.37
C LEU A 7 31.98 -26.21 15.85
N THR A 8 32.11 -26.53 17.14
CA THR A 8 31.45 -27.70 17.74
C THR A 8 29.94 -27.64 17.58
N LYS A 9 29.30 -26.50 17.89
CA LYS A 9 27.85 -26.33 17.73
C LYS A 9 27.37 -26.44 16.27
N ALA A 10 28.17 -25.97 15.32
CA ALA A 10 27.86 -26.12 13.90
C ALA A 10 27.94 -27.60 13.48
N LEU A 11 28.95 -28.34 13.97
CA LEU A 11 29.10 -29.77 13.71
C LEU A 11 27.98 -30.60 14.38
N GLU A 12 27.56 -30.23 15.58
CA GLU A 12 26.41 -30.83 16.27
C GLU A 12 25.13 -30.66 15.44
N ALA A 13 24.81 -29.42 15.03
CA ALA A 13 23.62 -29.14 14.21
C ALA A 13 23.64 -29.89 12.86
N ALA A 14 24.81 -29.97 12.21
CA ALA A 14 24.96 -30.75 10.98
C ALA A 14 24.83 -32.26 11.23
N GLY A 15 25.33 -32.75 12.36
CA GLY A 15 25.17 -34.15 12.78
C GLY A 15 23.71 -34.53 13.01
N ASP A 16 22.95 -33.68 13.73
CA ASP A 16 21.52 -33.86 13.97
C ASP A 16 20.74 -33.89 12.64
N ALA A 17 21.09 -33.00 11.71
CA ALA A 17 20.49 -32.99 10.37
C ALA A 17 20.82 -34.26 9.58
N LEU A 18 22.08 -34.72 9.58
CA LEU A 18 22.49 -35.96 8.92
C LEU A 18 21.78 -37.18 9.51
N GLN A 19 21.63 -37.22 10.84
CA GLN A 19 20.88 -38.28 11.50
C GLN A 19 19.41 -38.24 11.08
N HIS A 20 18.78 -37.06 11.05
CA HIS A 20 17.40 -36.91 10.60
C HIS A 20 17.21 -37.37 9.14
N LEU A 21 18.13 -37.00 8.24
CA LEU A 21 18.10 -37.42 6.84
C LEU A 21 18.30 -38.93 6.68
N SER A 22 19.11 -39.57 7.53
CA SER A 22 19.32 -41.02 7.48
C SER A 22 18.06 -41.83 7.82
N MET A 23 17.13 -41.24 8.57
CA MET A 23 15.84 -41.87 8.93
C MET A 23 14.79 -41.78 7.81
N SER A 24 15.07 -41.03 6.73
CA SER A 24 14.14 -40.77 5.62
C SER A 24 14.83 -41.03 4.26
N PRO A 25 15.02 -42.31 3.87
CA PRO A 25 15.83 -42.68 2.72
C PRO A 25 15.28 -42.20 1.37
N ASP A 26 13.96 -42.03 1.27
CA ASP A 26 13.29 -41.57 0.04
C ASP A 26 13.03 -40.06 0.05
N PHE A 27 13.39 -39.36 1.13
CA PHE A 27 13.19 -37.93 1.37
C PHE A 27 11.74 -37.42 1.27
N GLY A 28 10.76 -38.25 0.91
CA GLY A 28 9.38 -37.85 0.61
C GLY A 28 8.60 -37.28 1.79
N CYS A 29 9.00 -37.57 3.03
CA CYS A 29 8.37 -37.07 4.25
C CYS A 29 9.09 -35.87 4.88
N LEU A 30 10.08 -35.27 4.20
CA LEU A 30 10.78 -34.12 4.73
C LEU A 30 9.92 -32.85 4.66
N ASP A 31 9.98 -32.05 5.72
CA ASP A 31 9.51 -30.67 5.68
C ASP A 31 10.54 -29.81 4.93
N TYR A 32 10.13 -29.30 3.76
CA TYR A 32 10.99 -28.50 2.91
C TYR A 32 11.00 -27.01 3.28
N THR A 33 10.23 -26.57 4.27
CA THR A 33 10.03 -25.14 4.58
C THR A 33 11.36 -24.40 4.80
N HIS A 34 12.28 -24.98 5.58
CA HIS A 34 13.58 -24.39 5.86
C HIS A 34 14.52 -24.46 4.64
N ILE A 35 14.51 -25.58 3.93
CA ILE A 35 15.32 -25.83 2.73
C ILE A 35 14.92 -24.84 1.62
N ASP A 36 13.62 -24.69 1.35
CA ASP A 36 13.11 -23.79 0.31
C ASP A 36 13.37 -22.32 0.65
N ARG A 37 13.20 -21.94 1.93
CA ARG A 37 13.51 -20.58 2.39
C ARG A 37 14.99 -20.24 2.18
N LEU A 38 15.90 -21.17 2.47
CA LEU A 38 17.33 -20.96 2.23
C LEU A 38 17.65 -20.96 0.72
N LEU A 39 17.14 -21.93 -0.03
CA LEU A 39 17.32 -22.03 -1.49
C LEU A 39 16.85 -20.77 -2.21
N ALA A 40 15.69 -20.22 -1.84
CA ALA A 40 15.16 -18.99 -2.44
C ALA A 40 16.14 -17.81 -2.30
N ARG A 41 16.90 -17.73 -1.20
CA ARG A 41 17.90 -16.68 -0.93
C ARG A 41 19.27 -16.96 -1.55
N VAL A 42 19.60 -18.23 -1.75
CA VAL A 42 20.86 -18.65 -2.39
C VAL A 42 20.78 -18.51 -3.91
N VAL A 43 19.63 -18.82 -4.50
CA VAL A 43 19.36 -18.66 -5.94
C VAL A 43 19.28 -17.17 -6.29
N ASP A 44 18.52 -16.38 -5.53
CA ASP A 44 18.40 -14.93 -5.71
C ASP A 44 19.17 -14.20 -4.61
N LEU A 45 20.46 -13.99 -4.85
CA LEU A 45 21.33 -13.29 -3.89
C LEU A 45 20.79 -11.86 -3.63
N PRO A 46 20.80 -11.39 -2.37
CA PRO A 46 20.40 -10.03 -2.05
C PRO A 46 21.16 -9.00 -2.88
N THR A 47 20.44 -8.15 -3.61
CA THR A 47 21.02 -7.13 -4.49
C THR A 47 21.41 -5.84 -3.76
N GLU A 48 20.98 -5.69 -2.50
CA GLU A 48 21.13 -4.45 -1.70
C GLU A 48 22.36 -4.45 -0.76
N GLY A 49 22.90 -3.25 -0.52
CA GLY A 49 24.11 -3.03 0.30
C GLY A 49 23.94 -3.23 1.81
N SER A 50 22.71 -3.11 2.34
CA SER A 50 22.40 -3.23 3.78
C SER A 50 22.57 -4.66 4.32
N GLN A 51 22.58 -5.66 3.44
CA GLN A 51 22.75 -7.07 3.78
C GLN A 51 24.15 -7.62 3.45
N ARG A 52 25.21 -6.79 3.48
CA ARG A 52 26.57 -7.19 3.06
C ARG A 52 27.08 -8.48 3.74
N ASN A 53 26.79 -8.67 5.04
CA ASN A 53 27.17 -9.88 5.78
C ASN A 53 26.32 -11.09 5.38
N SER A 54 25.01 -10.92 5.23
CA SER A 54 24.10 -11.99 4.75
C SER A 54 24.44 -12.41 3.32
N ARG A 55 24.77 -11.47 2.43
CA ARG A 55 25.20 -11.73 1.06
C ARG A 55 26.52 -12.51 1.03
N ARG A 56 27.50 -12.15 1.87
CA ARG A 56 28.74 -12.92 2.02
C ARG A 56 28.46 -14.36 2.46
N ASN A 57 27.59 -14.56 3.44
CA ASN A 57 27.28 -15.91 3.96
C ASN A 57 26.53 -16.77 2.94
N LEU A 58 25.58 -16.19 2.21
CA LEU A 58 24.87 -16.88 1.12
C LEU A 58 25.81 -17.22 -0.05
N LEU A 59 26.80 -16.36 -0.35
CA LEU A 59 27.85 -16.66 -1.34
C LEU A 59 28.72 -17.84 -0.93
N VAL A 60 29.07 -17.95 0.36
CA VAL A 60 29.83 -19.10 0.89
C VAL A 60 29.04 -20.39 0.70
N ILE A 61 27.74 -20.39 0.98
CA ILE A 61 26.87 -21.56 0.78
C ILE A 61 26.70 -21.90 -0.70
N ARG A 62 26.50 -20.87 -1.54
CA ARG A 62 26.43 -21.06 -3.00
C ARG A 62 27.70 -21.69 -3.54
N GLN A 63 28.86 -21.22 -3.08
CA GLN A 63 30.15 -21.80 -3.44
C GLN A 63 30.26 -23.24 -2.94
N TRP A 64 29.81 -23.52 -1.72
CA TRP A 64 29.80 -24.88 -1.17
C TRP A 64 28.93 -25.84 -1.99
N MET A 65 27.75 -25.41 -2.43
CA MET A 65 26.87 -26.17 -3.34
C MET A 65 27.53 -26.44 -4.70
N VAL A 66 28.35 -25.50 -5.20
CA VAL A 66 29.08 -25.68 -6.46
C VAL A 66 30.26 -26.63 -6.29
N THR A 67 30.99 -26.54 -5.17
CA THR A 67 32.21 -27.34 -4.96
C THR A 67 31.92 -28.77 -4.53
N GLU A 68 30.93 -28.98 -3.67
CA GLU A 68 30.64 -30.31 -3.11
C GLU A 68 29.34 -30.90 -3.67
N GLY A 69 28.40 -30.07 -4.11
CA GLY A 69 27.16 -30.51 -4.73
C GLY A 69 25.92 -29.91 -4.06
N PRO A 70 24.77 -29.83 -4.75
CA PRO A 70 23.60 -29.12 -4.26
C PRO A 70 22.97 -29.77 -3.02
N ALA A 71 23.19 -31.08 -2.82
CA ALA A 71 22.65 -31.84 -1.69
C ALA A 71 23.11 -31.32 -0.31
N VAL A 72 24.20 -30.56 -0.23
CA VAL A 72 24.66 -29.94 1.03
C VAL A 72 23.60 -29.04 1.68
N ILE A 73 22.66 -28.52 0.89
CA ILE A 73 21.58 -27.65 1.39
C ILE A 73 20.59 -28.41 2.28
N LEU A 74 20.52 -29.74 2.16
CA LEU A 74 19.62 -30.57 2.96
C LEU A 74 20.02 -30.59 4.44
N LEU A 75 21.23 -30.16 4.77
CA LEU A 75 21.64 -29.94 6.17
C LEU A 75 20.79 -28.86 6.86
N GLU A 76 20.03 -28.06 6.11
CA GLU A 76 19.08 -27.08 6.65
C GLU A 76 17.70 -27.69 6.97
N VAL A 77 17.52 -29.01 6.86
CA VAL A 77 16.22 -29.67 7.10
C VAL A 77 15.62 -29.36 8.49
N LEU A 78 16.46 -29.15 9.51
CA LEU A 78 16.03 -28.76 10.85
C LEU A 78 16.05 -27.24 11.10
N GLY A 79 16.46 -26.43 10.11
CA GLY A 79 16.48 -24.96 10.20
C GLY A 79 17.57 -24.37 11.10
N GLN A 80 18.60 -25.14 11.45
CA GLN A 80 19.62 -24.73 12.43
C GLN A 80 20.99 -24.44 11.82
N THR A 81 21.34 -25.09 10.71
CA THR A 81 22.70 -25.13 10.17
C THR A 81 23.13 -23.77 9.61
N TYR A 82 22.29 -23.13 8.80
CA TYR A 82 22.58 -21.85 8.15
C TYR A 82 22.98 -20.77 9.15
N TRP A 83 22.19 -20.62 10.22
CA TRP A 83 22.45 -19.60 11.22
C TRP A 83 23.78 -19.85 11.94
N ARG A 84 24.11 -21.11 12.24
CA ARG A 84 25.41 -21.48 12.86
C ARG A 84 26.58 -21.25 11.92
N LEU A 85 26.44 -21.53 10.63
CA LEU A 85 27.46 -21.25 9.62
C LEU A 85 27.76 -19.76 9.50
N SER A 86 26.75 -18.91 9.73
CA SER A 86 26.91 -17.45 9.69
C SER A 86 27.83 -16.90 10.81
N GLU A 87 28.05 -17.66 11.88
CA GLU A 87 28.91 -17.29 13.01
C GLU A 87 30.38 -17.72 12.83
N LEU A 88 30.68 -18.50 11.79
CA LEU A 88 32.01 -19.03 11.48
C LEU A 88 32.81 -18.07 10.60
N ASN A 89 34.12 -17.97 10.86
CA ASN A 89 35.04 -17.33 9.92
C ASN A 89 35.51 -18.32 8.82
N SER A 90 36.25 -17.84 7.82
CA SER A 90 36.70 -18.65 6.69
C SER A 90 37.52 -19.88 7.10
N THR A 91 38.42 -19.77 8.09
CA THR A 91 39.24 -20.92 8.51
C THR A 91 38.44 -21.96 9.30
N GLN A 92 37.45 -21.52 10.08
CA GLN A 92 36.53 -22.41 10.78
C GLN A 92 35.57 -23.11 9.82
N PHE A 93 35.09 -22.41 8.78
CA PHE A 93 34.25 -23.00 7.76
C PHE A 93 34.97 -24.08 6.95
N GLU A 94 36.26 -23.88 6.62
CA GLU A 94 37.07 -24.94 5.99
C GLU A 94 37.24 -26.15 6.92
N LYS A 95 37.57 -25.93 8.20
CA LYS A 95 37.65 -27.02 9.19
C LYS A 95 36.33 -27.76 9.33
N PHE A 96 35.20 -27.04 9.34
CA PHE A 96 33.86 -27.63 9.38
C PHE A 96 33.63 -28.56 8.19
N LYS A 97 33.93 -28.12 6.96
CA LYS A 97 33.81 -28.94 5.75
C LYS A 97 34.71 -30.18 5.81
N THR A 98 35.98 -30.02 6.19
CA THR A 98 36.91 -31.16 6.32
C THR A 98 36.43 -32.17 7.36
N SER A 99 35.87 -31.72 8.49
CA SER A 99 35.28 -32.60 9.50
C SER A 99 34.04 -33.33 8.98
N LEU A 100 33.18 -32.69 8.19
CA LEU A 100 32.03 -33.35 7.57
C LEU A 100 32.45 -34.38 6.52
N GLN A 101 33.48 -34.09 5.72
CA GLN A 101 34.00 -35.03 4.71
C GLN A 101 34.55 -36.33 5.30
N GLN A 102 34.92 -36.33 6.58
CA GLN A 102 35.32 -37.54 7.31
C GLN A 102 34.12 -38.38 7.77
N GLN A 103 32.90 -37.85 7.72
CA GLN A 103 31.68 -38.54 8.13
C GLN A 103 31.04 -39.25 6.94
N GLN A 104 30.95 -40.58 7.00
CA GLN A 104 30.34 -41.39 5.96
C GLN A 104 28.87 -40.98 5.62
N PRO A 105 28.01 -40.61 6.58
CA PRO A 105 26.67 -40.11 6.27
C PRO A 105 26.66 -38.86 5.37
N TYR A 106 27.62 -37.96 5.58
CA TYR A 106 27.75 -36.75 4.76
C TYR A 106 28.21 -37.08 3.33
N THR A 107 29.26 -37.89 3.19
CA THR A 107 29.75 -38.30 1.86
C THR A 107 28.66 -39.04 1.08
N SER A 108 27.89 -39.89 1.75
CA SER A 108 26.75 -40.58 1.15
C SER A 108 25.63 -39.62 0.75
N LEU A 109 25.31 -38.60 1.55
CA LEU A 109 24.30 -37.59 1.21
C LEU A 109 24.69 -36.80 -0.04
N VAL A 110 25.94 -36.33 -0.10
CA VAL A 110 26.43 -35.46 -1.17
C VAL A 110 26.52 -36.21 -2.51
N GLN A 111 26.79 -37.52 -2.48
CA GLN A 111 26.82 -38.39 -3.66
C GLN A 111 25.46 -39.03 -4.00
N ASN A 112 24.47 -38.90 -3.13
CA ASN A 112 23.16 -39.52 -3.32
C ASN A 112 22.41 -38.84 -4.48
N HIS A 113 22.16 -39.61 -5.54
CA HIS A 113 21.48 -39.13 -6.74
C HIS A 113 20.08 -38.59 -6.43
N ASN A 114 19.32 -39.26 -5.55
CA ASN A 114 17.97 -38.82 -5.16
C ASN A 114 18.00 -37.50 -4.39
N ALA A 115 18.99 -37.31 -3.51
CA ALA A 115 19.18 -36.06 -2.77
C ALA A 115 19.50 -34.89 -3.72
N ILE A 116 20.38 -35.12 -4.70
CA ILE A 116 20.72 -34.13 -5.73
C ILE A 116 19.49 -33.78 -6.57
N MET A 117 18.77 -34.80 -7.05
CA MET A 117 17.57 -34.62 -7.88
C MET A 117 16.46 -33.91 -7.12
N LEU A 118 16.27 -34.20 -5.83
CA LEU A 118 15.34 -33.50 -4.95
C LEU A 118 15.67 -32.00 -4.89
N VAL A 119 16.92 -31.64 -4.62
CA VAL A 119 17.31 -30.21 -4.55
C VAL A 119 17.12 -29.51 -5.89
N ILE A 120 17.46 -30.15 -7.01
CA ILE A 120 17.18 -29.61 -8.36
C ILE A 120 15.68 -29.44 -8.58
N GLN A 121 14.86 -30.40 -8.16
CA GLN A 121 13.41 -30.32 -8.22
C GLN A 121 12.88 -29.16 -7.36
N ARG A 122 13.41 -28.95 -6.15
CA ARG A 122 13.04 -27.81 -5.29
C ARG A 122 13.45 -26.48 -5.91
N ILE A 123 14.65 -26.38 -6.49
CA ILE A 123 15.10 -25.16 -7.22
C ILE A 123 14.14 -24.85 -8.37
N ARG A 124 13.80 -25.86 -9.19
CA ARG A 124 12.82 -25.71 -10.28
C ARG A 124 11.44 -25.35 -9.75
N HIS A 125 11.02 -25.91 -8.63
CA HIS A 125 9.75 -25.57 -7.98
C HIS A 125 9.74 -24.11 -7.50
N ILE A 126 10.82 -23.62 -6.90
CA ILE A 126 10.94 -22.21 -6.49
C ILE A 126 10.94 -21.29 -7.71
N GLN A 127 11.70 -21.63 -8.76
CA GLN A 127 11.73 -20.86 -10.00
C GLN A 127 10.37 -20.86 -10.70
N ARG A 128 9.70 -22.01 -10.76
CA ARG A 128 8.35 -22.13 -11.31
C ARG A 128 7.33 -21.40 -10.46
N SER A 129 7.32 -21.56 -9.13
CA SER A 129 6.44 -20.81 -8.24
C SER A 129 6.63 -19.30 -8.36
N LYS A 130 7.86 -18.82 -8.62
CA LYS A 130 8.12 -17.42 -8.94
C LYS A 130 7.64 -17.03 -10.33
N ALA A 131 7.84 -17.90 -11.34
CA ALA A 131 7.36 -17.68 -12.69
C ALA A 131 5.83 -17.69 -12.74
N ASP A 132 5.17 -18.65 -12.09
CA ASP A 132 3.73 -18.75 -11.88
C ASP A 132 3.23 -17.53 -11.10
N ALA A 133 3.90 -17.08 -10.04
CA ALA A 133 3.53 -15.83 -9.37
C ALA A 133 3.68 -14.60 -10.29
N CYS A 134 4.64 -14.61 -11.21
CA CYS A 134 4.77 -13.59 -12.25
C CYS A 134 3.72 -13.75 -13.34
N ASP A 135 3.35 -14.96 -13.72
CA ASP A 135 2.39 -15.27 -14.78
C ASP A 135 0.96 -15.11 -14.28
N ASP A 136 0.64 -15.46 -13.05
CA ASP A 136 -0.58 -15.09 -12.34
C ASP A 136 -0.69 -13.58 -12.26
N PHE A 137 0.40 -12.89 -11.87
CA PHE A 137 0.47 -11.43 -11.94
C PHE A 137 0.25 -10.89 -13.37
N LEU A 138 0.78 -11.55 -14.41
CA LEU A 138 0.58 -11.17 -15.81
C LEU A 138 -0.81 -11.56 -16.36
N CYS A 139 -1.42 -12.63 -15.88
CA CYS A 139 -2.75 -13.11 -16.24
C CYS A 139 -3.81 -12.27 -15.56
N GLU A 140 -3.60 -11.84 -14.31
CA GLU A 140 -4.36 -10.77 -13.67
C GLU A 140 -4.27 -9.47 -14.47
N LEU A 141 -3.11 -9.18 -15.09
CA LEU A 141 -2.96 -8.05 -16.02
C LEU A 141 -3.63 -8.27 -17.38
N THR A 142 -3.80 -9.52 -17.86
CA THR A 142 -4.28 -9.85 -19.22
C THR A 142 -5.78 -10.18 -19.27
N ASN A 143 -6.36 -10.79 -18.24
CA ASN A 143 -7.80 -11.07 -18.14
C ASN A 143 -8.66 -9.80 -17.98
N GLY A 144 -8.02 -8.63 -17.83
CA GLY A 144 -8.65 -7.31 -18.01
C GLY A 144 -8.89 -6.93 -19.49
N ILE A 145 -8.54 -7.78 -20.47
CA ILE A 145 -8.68 -7.52 -21.90
C ILE A 145 -9.60 -8.57 -22.57
N GLY A 146 -10.92 -8.31 -22.52
CA GLY A 146 -11.88 -8.75 -23.55
C GLY A 146 -12.78 -9.96 -23.21
N THR A 147 -14.10 -9.75 -23.26
CA THR A 147 -15.09 -10.82 -23.47
C THR A 147 -15.73 -10.70 -24.86
N LYS A 148 -16.03 -11.89 -25.41
CA LYS A 148 -16.86 -12.25 -26.58
C LYS A 148 -16.30 -12.06 -27.99
N VAL A 149 -15.98 -13.20 -28.61
CA VAL A 149 -16.38 -13.51 -30.00
C VAL A 149 -16.98 -14.92 -30.01
N ASP A 150 -18.11 -15.06 -30.70
CA ASP A 150 -18.96 -16.25 -30.81
C ASP A 150 -18.25 -17.50 -31.36
N SER A 151 -18.76 -18.68 -30.95
CA SER A 151 -18.44 -20.00 -31.51
C SER A 151 -18.88 -20.15 -32.98
N PRO A 152 -18.30 -21.14 -33.69
CA PRO A 152 -19.11 -22.28 -34.10
C PRO A 152 -18.48 -23.67 -33.82
N MET A 153 -19.34 -24.68 -33.96
CA MET A 153 -19.30 -26.09 -33.53
C MET A 153 -18.11 -27.01 -33.90
N VAL A 154 -18.14 -28.17 -33.21
CA VAL A 154 -17.63 -29.55 -33.52
C VAL A 154 -16.43 -29.92 -32.63
N GLY A 155 -16.33 -31.02 -31.89
CA GLY A 155 -17.16 -32.21 -31.70
C GLY A 155 -16.45 -33.15 -30.70
N LEU A 156 -17.24 -33.74 -29.80
CA LEU A 156 -17.17 -35.10 -29.22
C LEU A 156 -15.85 -35.71 -28.66
N ASP A 157 -15.95 -36.14 -27.40
CA ASP A 157 -15.51 -37.42 -26.77
C ASP A 157 -14.47 -37.46 -25.61
N THR A 158 -15.05 -37.62 -24.41
CA THR A 158 -14.90 -38.70 -23.39
C THR A 158 -13.67 -38.85 -22.47
N PHE A 159 -14.01 -39.19 -21.21
CA PHE A 159 -13.28 -39.81 -20.08
C PHE A 159 -12.53 -38.86 -19.14
N GLY A 160 -12.68 -38.89 -17.81
CA GLY A 160 -13.43 -39.77 -16.91
C GLY A 160 -13.29 -39.25 -15.47
N ALA A 161 -14.31 -39.49 -14.65
CA ALA A 161 -14.43 -39.02 -13.27
C ALA A 161 -13.57 -39.81 -12.26
N SER A 162 -13.03 -39.14 -11.23
CA SER A 162 -13.19 -39.55 -9.82
C SER A 162 -12.52 -38.61 -8.80
N PRO A 163 -12.95 -38.66 -7.51
CA PRO A 163 -12.92 -37.54 -6.57
C PRO A 163 -11.82 -37.67 -5.49
N CYS A 164 -11.42 -36.57 -4.87
CA CYS A 164 -10.72 -36.60 -3.58
C CYS A 164 -11.04 -35.36 -2.71
N SER A 165 -11.26 -35.65 -1.43
CA SER A 165 -11.90 -34.88 -0.37
C SER A 165 -11.05 -33.71 0.21
N PRO A 166 -11.63 -32.84 1.07
CA PRO A 166 -10.97 -31.63 1.55
C PRO A 166 -10.05 -31.93 2.76
N ALA A 167 -8.85 -31.36 2.76
CA ALA A 167 -7.94 -31.47 3.88
C ALA A 167 -8.35 -30.53 5.01
N ARG A 168 -8.55 -31.14 6.19
CA ARG A 168 -8.93 -30.52 7.46
C ARG A 168 -7.92 -29.46 7.91
N SER A 169 -8.44 -28.28 8.22
CA SER A 169 -7.76 -27.27 9.06
C SER A 169 -7.60 -27.81 10.48
N ILE A 170 -6.35 -27.91 10.95
CA ILE A 170 -6.04 -28.21 12.35
C ILE A 170 -6.03 -26.88 13.09
N CYS A 171 -7.11 -26.65 13.84
CA CYS A 171 -7.22 -25.59 14.84
C CYS A 171 -6.39 -26.00 16.07
N SER A 172 -5.31 -25.28 16.37
CA SER A 172 -4.64 -25.39 17.67
C SER A 172 -5.41 -24.54 18.68
N GLN A 173 -6.18 -25.22 19.53
CA GLN A 173 -6.70 -24.67 20.76
C GLN A 173 -5.53 -24.44 21.72
N ASP A 174 -5.32 -23.20 22.15
CA ASP A 174 -4.80 -22.91 23.48
C ASP A 174 -5.56 -21.69 24.02
N SER A 175 -6.19 -21.89 25.18
CA SER A 175 -7.11 -20.94 25.80
C SER A 175 -6.39 -20.20 26.93
N SER A 176 -6.38 -18.87 26.87
CA SER A 176 -6.46 -17.93 28.01
C SER A 176 -6.60 -16.49 27.46
N PRO A 177 -7.71 -15.76 27.70
CA PRO A 177 -7.97 -14.48 27.07
C PRO A 177 -7.35 -13.34 27.90
N SER A 178 -6.14 -12.92 27.55
CA SER A 178 -5.72 -11.55 27.84
C SER A 178 -6.32 -10.65 26.75
N GLN A 179 -7.39 -9.94 27.10
CA GLN A 179 -8.00 -8.87 26.32
C GLN A 179 -7.01 -7.71 26.13
N GLU A 180 -6.02 -7.88 25.27
CA GLU A 180 -5.24 -6.79 24.66
C GLU A 180 -4.93 -7.15 23.21
N THR A 181 -5.96 -7.50 22.42
CA THR A 181 -5.85 -7.46 20.96
C THR A 181 -5.85 -5.98 20.54
N CYS A 182 -4.72 -5.30 20.73
CA CYS A 182 -4.54 -3.93 20.26
C CYS A 182 -4.68 -3.96 18.73
N PHE A 183 -5.81 -3.48 18.20
CA PHE A 183 -6.01 -3.36 16.76
C PHE A 183 -4.92 -2.45 16.17
N THR A 184 -3.97 -3.05 15.46
CA THR A 184 -2.78 -2.35 14.96
C THR A 184 -3.01 -1.65 13.61
N GLY A 185 -4.12 -1.93 12.92
CA GLY A 185 -4.45 -1.38 11.60
C GLY A 185 -5.31 -0.11 11.63
N LEU A 186 -5.93 0.23 10.50
CA LEU A 186 -6.96 1.26 10.38
C LEU A 186 -8.29 0.82 11.03
N ILE A 187 -8.65 -0.46 10.98
CA ILE A 187 -9.86 -0.96 11.64
C ILE A 187 -9.57 -1.14 13.12
N LYS A 188 -10.31 -0.42 13.98
CA LYS A 188 -10.04 -0.33 15.44
C LYS A 188 -10.90 -1.25 16.30
N TYR A 189 -11.85 -1.94 15.69
CA TYR A 189 -12.79 -2.84 16.35
C TYR A 189 -13.35 -3.82 15.34
N LEU A 190 -13.50 -5.08 15.76
CA LEU A 190 -14.26 -6.10 15.04
C LEU A 190 -15.34 -6.65 15.98
N PRO A 191 -16.58 -6.82 15.50
CA PRO A 191 -17.62 -7.45 16.30
C PRO A 191 -17.27 -8.92 16.56
N SER A 192 -17.49 -9.38 17.79
CA SER A 192 -17.43 -10.81 18.12
C SER A 192 -18.53 -11.52 17.34
N SER A 193 -18.17 -12.59 16.58
CA SER A 193 -19.02 -13.50 15.79
C SER A 193 -20.51 -13.12 15.62
N PRO A 194 -21.05 -13.05 14.39
CA PRO A 194 -22.38 -12.46 14.05
C PRO A 194 -23.62 -13.09 14.71
N THR A 195 -23.44 -14.07 15.59
CA THR A 195 -24.42 -14.58 16.57
C THR A 195 -24.87 -13.58 17.65
N THR A 196 -24.32 -12.36 17.70
CA THR A 196 -24.76 -11.34 18.65
C THR A 196 -26.13 -10.79 18.24
N ALA A 197 -27.08 -10.67 19.18
CA ALA A 197 -28.52 -10.48 18.99
C ALA A 197 -28.99 -9.16 18.30
N GLY A 198 -28.50 -8.86 17.09
CA GLY A 198 -28.90 -7.71 16.27
C GLY A 198 -28.94 -8.05 14.78
N GLY A 199 -29.79 -7.37 14.01
CA GLY A 199 -29.83 -7.52 12.55
C GLY A 199 -28.55 -7.02 11.87
N LEU A 200 -28.30 -7.46 10.62
CA LEU A 200 -27.11 -7.13 9.85
C LEU A 200 -26.80 -5.61 9.82
N GLU A 201 -27.81 -4.76 9.64
CA GLU A 201 -27.62 -3.30 9.68
C GLU A 201 -27.03 -2.80 10.99
N GLN A 202 -27.49 -3.34 12.12
CA GLN A 202 -27.01 -2.94 13.44
C GLN A 202 -25.54 -3.33 13.62
N ILE A 203 -25.14 -4.51 13.11
CA ILE A 203 -23.75 -4.96 13.11
C ILE A 203 -22.89 -4.02 12.25
N LEU A 204 -23.36 -3.67 11.05
CA LEU A 204 -22.64 -2.77 10.13
C LEU A 204 -22.51 -1.35 10.70
N ILE A 205 -23.55 -0.82 11.33
CA ILE A 205 -23.50 0.50 12.01
C ILE A 205 -22.55 0.46 13.20
N ASP A 206 -22.61 -0.58 14.03
CA ASP A 206 -21.71 -0.72 15.17
C ASP A 206 -20.24 -0.80 14.71
N PHE A 207 -19.99 -1.58 13.66
CA PHE A 207 -18.69 -1.68 13.02
C PHE A 207 -18.23 -0.36 12.40
N TYR A 208 -19.11 0.41 11.78
CA TYR A 208 -18.77 1.75 11.29
C TYR A 208 -18.28 2.65 12.41
N VAL A 209 -19.05 2.74 13.50
CA VAL A 209 -18.80 3.66 14.61
C VAL A 209 -17.56 3.27 15.41
N LYS A 210 -17.40 1.98 15.72
CA LYS A 210 -16.31 1.50 16.58
C LYS A 210 -15.08 1.07 15.79
N GLY A 211 -15.27 0.56 14.57
CA GLY A 211 -14.21 0.00 13.73
C GLY A 211 -13.62 1.02 12.76
N ILE A 212 -14.48 1.63 11.92
CA ILE A 212 -14.03 2.50 10.83
C ILE A 212 -13.70 3.90 11.34
N CYS A 213 -14.62 4.56 12.04
CA CYS A 213 -14.48 5.97 12.45
C CYS A 213 -13.21 6.26 13.25
N PRO A 214 -12.85 5.49 14.30
CA PRO A 214 -11.66 5.78 15.11
C PRO A 214 -10.36 5.55 14.33
N GLY A 215 -10.43 4.81 13.22
CA GLY A 215 -9.34 4.62 12.27
C GLY A 215 -9.08 5.78 11.34
N ARG A 216 -9.98 6.78 11.26
CA ARG A 216 -9.90 7.83 10.25
C ARG A 216 -8.98 8.97 10.64
N THR A 217 -8.86 9.26 11.94
CA THR A 217 -8.07 10.39 12.43
C THR A 217 -7.64 10.19 13.88
N VAL A 218 -6.52 10.81 14.24
CA VAL A 218 -6.05 10.96 15.62
C VAL A 218 -6.69 12.15 16.34
N SER A 219 -7.41 13.02 15.63
CA SER A 219 -8.11 14.16 16.21
C SER A 219 -9.28 13.69 17.09
N THR A 220 -9.27 14.13 18.35
CA THR A 220 -10.31 13.82 19.33
C THR A 220 -11.48 14.79 19.24
N GLN A 221 -11.25 16.01 18.74
CA GLN A 221 -12.26 17.05 18.65
C GLN A 221 -12.97 17.07 17.29
N SER A 222 -12.38 16.48 16.24
CA SER A 222 -12.94 16.52 14.89
C SER A 222 -12.77 15.20 14.15
N ASN A 223 -13.87 14.47 13.98
CA ASN A 223 -13.93 13.31 13.11
C ASN A 223 -15.17 13.39 12.22
N ALA A 224 -14.96 13.73 10.95
CA ALA A 224 -16.06 13.89 10.01
C ALA A 224 -16.89 12.61 9.88
N TYR A 225 -16.26 11.43 9.90
CA TYR A 225 -16.97 10.16 9.75
C TYR A 225 -17.96 9.90 10.88
N THR A 226 -17.66 10.34 12.10
CA THR A 226 -18.59 10.28 13.23
C THR A 226 -19.78 11.22 13.01
N SER A 227 -19.55 12.44 12.53
CA SER A 227 -20.66 13.38 12.22
C SER A 227 -21.57 12.88 11.10
N LEU A 228 -21.07 12.08 10.16
CA LEU A 228 -21.89 11.50 9.08
C LEU A 228 -22.96 10.53 9.61
N LEU A 229 -22.80 9.98 10.82
CA LEU A 229 -23.82 9.13 11.43
C LEU A 229 -25.11 9.92 11.72
N GLN A 230 -24.99 11.14 12.22
CA GLN A 230 -26.15 12.02 12.47
C GLN A 230 -26.88 12.36 11.16
N VAL A 231 -26.12 12.53 10.07
CA VAL A 231 -26.69 12.74 8.74
C VAL A 231 -27.37 11.45 8.25
N ALA A 232 -26.80 10.27 8.51
CA ALA A 232 -27.39 8.98 8.14
C ALA A 232 -28.74 8.71 8.85
N ASP A 233 -28.97 9.26 10.04
CA ASP A 233 -30.26 9.10 10.75
C ASP A 233 -31.42 9.81 10.03
N THR A 234 -31.11 10.85 9.24
CA THR A 234 -32.11 11.66 8.53
C THR A 234 -32.07 11.51 7.00
N CYS A 235 -30.95 11.02 6.45
CA CYS A 235 -30.73 10.87 5.01
C CYS A 235 -30.52 9.39 4.65
N PRO A 236 -31.52 8.73 4.02
CA PRO A 236 -31.43 7.32 3.64
C PRO A 236 -30.26 7.00 2.69
N SER A 237 -29.94 7.91 1.78
CA SER A 237 -28.79 7.82 0.87
C SER A 237 -27.47 7.66 1.63
N THR A 238 -27.23 8.52 2.62
CA THR A 238 -26.04 8.50 3.49
C THR A 238 -26.00 7.22 4.31
N ARG A 239 -27.14 6.81 4.88
CA ARG A 239 -27.24 5.55 5.65
C ARG A 239 -26.85 4.34 4.82
N HIS A 240 -27.42 4.20 3.62
CA HIS A 240 -27.09 3.08 2.74
C HIS A 240 -25.62 3.13 2.29
N ALA A 241 -25.07 4.31 1.98
CA ALA A 241 -23.65 4.42 1.61
C ALA A 241 -22.72 3.98 2.77
N LEU A 242 -23.06 4.37 4.00
CA LEU A 242 -22.34 3.96 5.21
C LEU A 242 -22.39 2.44 5.40
N LEU A 243 -23.56 1.83 5.25
CA LEU A 243 -23.74 0.38 5.35
C LEU A 243 -22.94 -0.36 4.27
N SER A 244 -22.92 0.15 3.04
CA SER A 244 -22.11 -0.39 1.94
C SER A 244 -20.62 -0.35 2.26
N LEU A 245 -20.10 0.79 2.73
CA LEU A 245 -18.70 0.93 3.13
C LEU A 245 -18.34 -0.02 4.26
N SER A 246 -19.23 -0.17 5.24
CA SER A 246 -19.05 -1.06 6.37
C SER A 246 -18.99 -2.52 5.94
N ALA A 247 -19.89 -2.93 5.04
CA ALA A 247 -19.94 -4.28 4.49
C ALA A 247 -18.66 -4.63 3.70
N SER A 248 -18.16 -3.68 2.89
CA SER A 248 -16.92 -3.85 2.13
C SER A 248 -15.68 -4.06 3.01
N TYR A 249 -15.60 -3.37 4.16
CA TYR A 249 -14.48 -3.53 5.10
C TYR A 249 -14.62 -4.79 5.96
N ILE A 250 -15.80 -5.00 6.56
CA ILE A 250 -16.00 -6.12 7.49
C ILE A 250 -15.85 -7.48 6.79
N GLY A 251 -16.25 -7.58 5.52
CA GLY A 251 -16.16 -8.82 4.74
C GLY A 251 -14.73 -9.36 4.59
N GLU A 252 -13.71 -8.49 4.64
CA GLU A 252 -12.29 -8.91 4.59
C GLU A 252 -11.83 -9.60 5.88
N HIS A 253 -12.52 -9.35 6.99
CA HIS A 253 -12.17 -9.91 8.29
C HIS A 253 -12.93 -11.21 8.61
N PHE A 254 -13.96 -11.55 7.83
CA PHE A 254 -14.75 -12.78 8.00
C PHE A 254 -14.83 -13.58 6.69
N PRO A 255 -13.76 -14.30 6.29
CA PRO A 255 -13.72 -15.05 5.03
C PRO A 255 -14.85 -16.06 4.85
N GLY A 256 -15.36 -16.64 5.95
CA GLY A 256 -16.48 -17.59 5.93
C GLY A 256 -17.84 -16.96 5.60
N GLU A 257 -17.95 -15.63 5.66
CA GLU A 257 -19.18 -14.86 5.40
C GLU A 257 -18.97 -13.82 4.30
N LYS A 258 -17.89 -13.96 3.52
CA LYS A 258 -17.50 -13.00 2.49
C LYS A 258 -18.64 -12.76 1.49
N ASP A 259 -19.33 -13.81 1.05
CA ASP A 259 -20.44 -13.71 0.11
C ASP A 259 -21.61 -12.92 0.70
N THR A 260 -21.94 -13.12 1.98
CA THR A 260 -23.00 -12.39 2.68
C THR A 260 -22.69 -10.90 2.74
N TYR A 261 -21.48 -10.53 3.14
CA TYR A 261 -21.07 -9.13 3.23
C TYR A 261 -20.92 -8.49 1.85
N HIS A 262 -20.45 -9.22 0.85
CA HIS A 262 -20.41 -8.74 -0.53
C HIS A 262 -21.81 -8.51 -1.11
N GLN A 263 -22.77 -9.40 -0.85
CA GLN A 263 -24.16 -9.19 -1.24
C GLN A 263 -24.77 -7.96 -0.54
N ALA A 264 -24.44 -7.75 0.75
CA ALA A 264 -24.86 -6.58 1.49
C ALA A 264 -24.26 -5.28 0.92
N GLU A 265 -22.97 -5.28 0.59
CA GLU A 265 -22.27 -4.18 -0.08
C GLU A 265 -22.97 -3.79 -1.38
N LEU A 266 -23.22 -4.76 -2.28
CA LEU A 266 -23.89 -4.51 -3.56
C LEU A 266 -25.33 -4.02 -3.38
N TYR A 267 -26.05 -4.58 -2.41
CA TYR A 267 -27.41 -4.16 -2.09
C TYR A 267 -27.41 -2.71 -1.60
N TYR A 268 -26.63 -2.37 -0.58
CA TYR A 268 -26.63 -1.05 0.03
C TYR A 268 -26.03 0.03 -0.88
N SER A 269 -25.00 -0.26 -1.67
CA SER A 269 -24.51 0.69 -2.70
C SER A 269 -25.60 1.02 -3.72
N THR A 270 -26.36 0.03 -4.18
CA THR A 270 -27.49 0.24 -5.09
C THR A 270 -28.59 1.09 -4.45
N GLN A 271 -28.94 0.83 -3.19
CA GLN A 271 -29.94 1.63 -2.47
C GLN A 271 -29.46 3.06 -2.21
N ALA A 272 -28.17 3.25 -1.92
CA ALA A 272 -27.57 4.56 -1.75
C ALA A 272 -27.70 5.42 -3.01
N LEU A 273 -27.37 4.85 -4.17
CA LEU A 273 -27.47 5.55 -5.46
C LEU A 273 -28.92 5.87 -5.83
N LYS A 274 -29.86 4.94 -5.62
CA LYS A 274 -31.30 5.18 -5.85
C LYS A 274 -31.84 6.29 -4.96
N ALA A 275 -31.54 6.25 -3.67
CA ALA A 275 -31.96 7.26 -2.71
C ALA A 275 -31.31 8.62 -2.99
N LEU A 276 -30.03 8.64 -3.38
CA LEU A 276 -29.33 9.86 -3.78
C LEU A 276 -29.96 10.49 -5.04
N ALA A 277 -30.30 9.69 -6.04
CA ALA A 277 -30.95 10.17 -7.25
C ALA A 277 -32.33 10.79 -6.95
N ALA A 278 -33.14 10.13 -6.12
CA ALA A 278 -34.42 10.65 -5.67
C ALA A 278 -34.25 11.98 -4.92
N GLN A 279 -33.34 12.00 -3.94
CA GLN A 279 -33.02 13.18 -3.13
C GLN A 279 -32.60 14.40 -3.98
N ILE A 280 -31.75 14.18 -4.99
CA ILE A 280 -31.35 15.22 -5.93
C ILE A 280 -32.54 15.71 -6.76
N SER A 281 -33.37 14.78 -7.26
CA SER A 281 -34.54 15.14 -8.09
C SER A 281 -35.60 15.93 -7.32
N GLU A 282 -35.75 15.66 -6.02
CA GLU A 282 -36.66 16.36 -5.12
C GLU A 282 -36.07 17.66 -4.57
N GLY A 283 -34.76 17.88 -4.76
CA GLY A 283 -34.04 19.08 -4.34
C GLY A 283 -33.90 19.23 -2.82
N GLN A 284 -33.78 18.12 -2.08
CA GLN A 284 -33.77 18.11 -0.61
C GLN A 284 -32.43 17.67 -0.02
N ASN A 285 -32.12 18.15 1.20
CA ASN A 285 -30.99 17.71 2.03
C ASN A 285 -29.63 17.64 1.30
N TYR A 286 -29.22 18.66 0.54
CA TYR A 286 -27.97 18.63 -0.23
C TYR A 286 -26.71 18.32 0.60
N GLU A 287 -26.68 18.66 1.89
CA GLU A 287 -25.64 18.23 2.82
C GLU A 287 -25.54 16.70 2.94
N GLY A 288 -26.69 16.02 3.02
CA GLY A 288 -26.76 14.56 2.95
C GLY A 288 -26.28 13.99 1.62
N ALA A 289 -26.52 14.69 0.51
CA ALA A 289 -26.04 14.28 -0.81
C ALA A 289 -24.50 14.38 -0.90
N LEU A 290 -23.91 15.42 -0.31
CA LEU A 290 -22.46 15.57 -0.18
C LEU A 290 -21.85 14.50 0.72
N ALA A 291 -22.47 14.22 1.88
CA ALA A 291 -22.07 13.14 2.78
C ALA A 291 -22.09 11.78 2.10
N THR A 292 -23.18 11.46 1.39
CA THR A 292 -23.32 10.24 0.59
C THR A 292 -22.19 10.14 -0.44
N SER A 293 -21.93 11.22 -1.18
CA SER A 293 -20.91 11.25 -2.22
C SER A 293 -19.49 11.08 -1.67
N MET A 294 -19.19 11.65 -0.49
CA MET A 294 -17.93 11.41 0.22
C MET A 294 -17.75 9.93 0.58
N ILE A 295 -18.77 9.28 1.15
CA ILE A 295 -18.70 7.86 1.55
C ILE A 295 -18.54 6.96 0.33
N LEU A 296 -19.30 7.20 -0.74
CA LEU A 296 -19.19 6.46 -1.99
C LEU A 296 -17.83 6.70 -2.68
N MET A 297 -17.28 7.92 -2.59
CA MET A 297 -15.92 8.20 -3.05
C MET A 297 -14.88 7.38 -2.29
N HIS A 298 -14.94 7.34 -0.96
CA HIS A 298 -14.08 6.49 -0.15
C HIS A 298 -14.22 5.03 -0.57
N HIS A 299 -15.44 4.51 -0.67
CA HIS A 299 -15.71 3.14 -1.12
C HIS A 299 -15.03 2.85 -2.47
N GLY A 300 -15.21 3.74 -3.46
CA GLY A 300 -14.57 3.60 -4.76
C GLY A 300 -13.04 3.69 -4.71
N MET A 301 -12.47 4.50 -3.81
CA MET A 301 -11.02 4.65 -3.66
C MET A 301 -10.33 3.38 -3.15
N ILE A 302 -10.98 2.62 -2.27
CA ILE A 302 -10.40 1.38 -1.70
C ILE A 302 -10.67 0.13 -2.54
N ASN A 303 -11.70 0.16 -3.39
CA ASN A 303 -12.10 -0.94 -4.28
C ASN A 303 -11.85 -0.59 -5.77
N GLN A 304 -10.74 0.11 -6.07
CA GLN A 304 -10.46 0.62 -7.42
C GLN A 304 -10.31 -0.47 -8.48
N GLU A 305 -9.78 -1.63 -8.11
CA GLU A 305 -9.53 -2.73 -9.06
C GLU A 305 -10.83 -3.49 -9.41
N ASP A 306 -11.81 -3.47 -8.51
CA ASP A 306 -13.10 -4.17 -8.66
C ASP A 306 -14.20 -3.28 -9.27
N SER A 307 -14.00 -1.96 -9.32
CA SER A 307 -15.00 -1.00 -9.79
C SER A 307 -14.80 -0.63 -11.26
N PRO A 308 -15.84 -0.77 -12.12
CA PRO A 308 -15.78 -0.28 -13.50
C PRO A 308 -15.80 1.26 -13.60
N LEU A 309 -16.18 1.95 -12.52
CA LEU A 309 -16.24 3.41 -12.46
C LEU A 309 -15.05 3.97 -11.66
N CYS A 310 -14.47 5.06 -12.17
CA CYS A 310 -13.46 5.82 -11.44
C CYS A 310 -14.08 6.47 -10.21
N TRP A 311 -13.46 6.28 -9.03
CA TRP A 311 -13.90 6.83 -7.74
C TRP A 311 -14.19 8.34 -7.77
N SER A 312 -13.53 9.09 -8.64
CA SER A 312 -13.73 10.52 -8.82
C SER A 312 -15.11 10.89 -9.37
N CYS A 313 -15.86 9.93 -9.94
CA CYS A 313 -17.19 10.18 -10.48
C CYS A 313 -18.16 10.71 -9.42
N HIS A 314 -17.94 10.38 -8.14
CA HIS A 314 -18.75 10.88 -7.03
C HIS A 314 -18.60 12.39 -6.81
N ALA A 315 -17.53 13.02 -7.30
CA ALA A 315 -17.39 14.48 -7.32
C ALA A 315 -18.36 15.18 -8.29
N ASN A 316 -19.01 14.45 -9.20
CA ASN A 316 -20.05 15.03 -10.06
C ASN A 316 -21.21 15.62 -9.26
N ILE A 317 -21.37 15.24 -7.98
CA ILE A 317 -22.40 15.81 -7.11
C ILE A 317 -22.37 17.34 -7.10
N PHE A 318 -21.18 17.96 -7.11
CA PHE A 318 -21.01 19.41 -7.10
C PHE A 318 -21.50 20.11 -8.37
N ASN A 319 -21.55 19.39 -9.49
CA ASN A 319 -22.13 19.92 -10.73
C ASN A 319 -23.64 19.62 -10.82
N THR A 320 -24.16 18.80 -9.91
CA THR A 320 -25.55 18.32 -9.92
C THR A 320 -26.42 19.12 -8.96
N ILE A 321 -25.88 19.48 -7.79
CA ILE A 321 -26.57 20.30 -6.80
C ILE A 321 -26.36 21.81 -7.08
N PRO A 322 -27.30 22.69 -6.71
CA PRO A 322 -27.15 24.13 -6.88
C PRO A 322 -25.89 24.65 -6.16
N PRO A 323 -25.05 25.48 -6.81
CA PRO A 323 -23.80 25.98 -6.20
C PRO A 323 -24.02 26.71 -4.87
N GLU A 324 -25.12 27.44 -4.74
CA GLU A 324 -25.47 28.22 -3.54
C GLU A 324 -25.85 27.33 -2.35
N ALA A 325 -26.22 26.08 -2.60
CA ALA A 325 -26.57 25.09 -1.58
C ALA A 325 -25.36 24.29 -1.07
N VAL A 326 -24.17 24.52 -1.65
CA VAL A 326 -22.95 23.80 -1.28
C VAL A 326 -22.21 24.56 -0.19
N ASP A 327 -22.16 23.98 1.02
CA ASP A 327 -21.14 24.38 1.97
C ASP A 327 -19.77 23.83 1.52
N HIS A 328 -18.99 24.70 0.88
CA HIS A 328 -17.65 24.40 0.39
C HIS A 328 -16.61 24.15 1.49
N HIS A 329 -16.94 24.49 2.74
CA HIS A 329 -16.11 24.29 3.94
C HIS A 329 -16.52 23.06 4.74
N SER A 330 -17.62 22.42 4.38
CA SER A 330 -18.04 21.16 4.98
C SER A 330 -16.96 20.09 4.83
N SER A 331 -16.88 19.18 5.81
CA SER A 331 -15.91 18.08 5.79
C SER A 331 -16.02 17.19 4.54
N PRO A 332 -17.24 16.81 4.07
CA PRO A 332 -17.39 16.10 2.80
C PRO A 332 -16.82 16.86 1.60
N ALA A 333 -17.04 18.17 1.56
CA ALA A 333 -16.56 18.96 0.44
C ALA A 333 -15.05 19.10 0.42
N LEU A 334 -14.45 19.39 1.57
CA LEU A 334 -12.99 19.45 1.73
C LEU A 334 -12.33 18.10 1.42
N PHE A 335 -12.94 16.98 1.85
CA PHE A 335 -12.43 15.64 1.55
C PHE A 335 -12.41 15.37 0.06
N MET A 336 -13.55 15.44 -0.63
CA MET A 336 -13.62 15.15 -2.07
C MET A 336 -12.68 16.07 -2.88
N ARG A 337 -12.57 17.33 -2.48
CA ARG A 337 -11.67 18.30 -3.11
C ARG A 337 -10.20 17.94 -2.91
N ALA A 338 -9.78 17.61 -1.70
CA ALA A 338 -8.41 17.21 -1.43
C ALA A 338 -8.04 15.96 -2.25
N GLN A 339 -8.91 14.94 -2.29
CA GLN A 339 -8.66 13.72 -3.05
C GLN A 339 -8.45 13.98 -4.54
N LEU A 340 -9.30 14.82 -5.15
CA LEU A 340 -9.11 15.22 -6.55
C LEU A 340 -7.81 15.99 -6.76
N ILE A 341 -7.56 17.05 -5.98
CA ILE A 341 -6.38 17.90 -6.13
C ILE A 341 -5.10 17.06 -6.03
N LEU A 342 -5.00 16.17 -5.03
CA LEU A 342 -3.86 15.29 -4.87
C LEU A 342 -3.73 14.33 -6.06
N ALA A 343 -4.83 13.76 -6.55
CA ALA A 343 -4.80 12.92 -7.75
C ALA A 343 -4.37 13.66 -9.02
N ARG A 344 -4.72 14.95 -9.16
CA ARG A 344 -4.29 15.81 -10.29
C ARG A 344 -2.77 15.98 -10.36
N THR A 345 -2.07 15.88 -9.23
CA THR A 345 -0.60 15.98 -9.22
C THR A 345 0.09 14.84 -9.98
N ALA A 346 -0.60 13.71 -10.18
CA ALA A 346 -0.14 12.57 -10.98
C ALA A 346 -0.52 12.68 -12.48
N GLN A 347 -0.89 13.87 -12.96
CA GLN A 347 -1.25 14.11 -14.36
C GLN A 347 -0.28 15.08 -15.05
N SER A 348 0.00 14.83 -16.32
CA SER A 348 0.77 15.75 -17.15
C SER A 348 -0.05 17.00 -17.46
N SER A 349 0.62 18.09 -17.82
CA SER A 349 0.02 19.37 -18.21
C SER A 349 -0.96 19.18 -19.37
N ARG A 350 -0.64 18.27 -20.31
CA ARG A 350 -1.53 17.88 -21.41
C ARG A 350 -2.80 17.19 -20.92
N GLN A 351 -2.67 16.27 -19.95
CA GLN A 351 -3.83 15.60 -19.37
C GLN A 351 -4.70 16.58 -18.58
N LEU A 352 -4.10 17.50 -17.84
CA LEU A 352 -4.81 18.53 -17.08
C LEU A 352 -5.59 19.49 -17.98
N GLN A 353 -5.03 19.88 -19.13
CA GLN A 353 -5.72 20.72 -20.12
C GLN A 353 -6.95 20.02 -20.72
N ASN A 354 -6.87 18.71 -20.92
CA ASN A 354 -7.96 17.92 -21.51
C ASN A 354 -8.93 17.37 -20.45
N THR A 355 -8.63 17.56 -19.17
CA THR A 355 -9.44 17.09 -18.08
C THR A 355 -10.64 18.01 -17.89
N ARG A 356 -11.84 17.44 -17.82
CA ARG A 356 -13.01 18.17 -17.34
C ARG A 356 -12.82 18.49 -15.85
N GLN A 357 -12.52 19.75 -15.56
CA GLN A 357 -12.43 20.24 -14.19
C GLN A 357 -13.83 20.46 -13.65
N HIS A 358 -14.05 20.10 -12.39
CA HIS A 358 -15.27 20.47 -11.69
C HIS A 358 -15.20 21.95 -11.27
N LEU A 359 -16.33 22.66 -11.28
CA LEU A 359 -16.38 24.09 -10.90
C LEU A 359 -15.73 24.32 -9.53
N PHE A 360 -15.96 23.43 -8.57
CA PHE A 360 -15.41 23.51 -7.22
C PHE A 360 -13.89 23.28 -7.10
N GLU A 361 -13.22 22.79 -8.15
CA GLU A 361 -11.75 22.73 -8.26
C GLU A 361 -11.16 24.09 -8.69
N THR A 362 -11.98 24.93 -9.34
CA THR A 362 -11.55 26.18 -9.98
C THR A 362 -12.00 27.45 -9.27
N THR A 363 -13.06 27.38 -8.45
CA THR A 363 -13.54 28.52 -7.67
C THR A 363 -12.58 28.87 -6.53
N ASN A 364 -12.50 30.14 -6.13
CA ASN A 364 -11.72 30.53 -4.95
C ASN A 364 -12.48 30.19 -3.66
N TRP A 365 -12.55 28.90 -3.32
CA TRP A 365 -13.39 28.43 -2.20
C TRP A 365 -12.90 28.88 -0.82
N LEU A 366 -11.72 29.51 -0.71
CA LEU A 366 -11.21 30.09 0.53
C LEU A 366 -11.46 31.59 0.66
N GLU A 367 -12.10 32.23 -0.32
CA GLU A 367 -12.29 33.68 -0.36
C GLU A 367 -13.00 34.23 0.87
N THR A 368 -13.94 33.47 1.43
CA THR A 368 -14.72 33.84 2.63
C THR A 368 -14.07 33.40 3.94
N THR A 369 -12.93 32.69 3.91
CA THR A 369 -12.28 32.12 5.09
C THR A 369 -11.13 33.00 5.55
N THR A 370 -11.04 33.24 6.86
CA THR A 370 -9.87 33.94 7.42
C THR A 370 -8.61 33.10 7.21
N LEU A 371 -7.44 33.74 7.07
CA LEU A 371 -6.16 33.03 6.91
C LEU A 371 -5.88 32.09 8.10
N THR A 372 -6.30 32.46 9.30
CA THR A 372 -6.17 31.63 10.50
C THR A 372 -6.99 30.35 10.37
N GLU A 373 -8.26 30.43 9.99
CA GLU A 373 -9.08 29.23 9.81
C GLU A 373 -8.64 28.39 8.60
N ALA A 374 -8.21 29.02 7.51
CA ALA A 374 -7.70 28.31 6.34
C ALA A 374 -6.40 27.52 6.62
N SER A 375 -5.58 27.98 7.57
CA SER A 375 -4.35 27.31 8.00
C SER A 375 -4.57 26.23 9.08
N LYS A 376 -5.79 26.10 9.61
CA LYS A 376 -6.14 25.06 10.57
C LYS A 376 -6.11 23.68 9.91
N ILE A 377 -5.49 22.71 10.56
CA ILE A 377 -5.41 21.33 10.07
C ILE A 377 -6.81 20.71 10.12
N SER A 378 -7.27 20.15 9.00
CA SER A 378 -8.48 19.33 8.98
C SER A 378 -8.18 17.96 9.59
N GLY A 379 -8.90 17.59 10.65
CA GLY A 379 -8.74 16.29 11.31
C GLY A 379 -8.91 15.11 10.34
N THR A 380 -9.81 15.23 9.37
CA THR A 380 -10.08 14.16 8.38
C THR A 380 -9.00 14.05 7.31
N LEU A 381 -8.26 15.13 7.01
CA LEU A 381 -7.29 15.17 5.92
C LEU A 381 -5.83 15.12 6.40
N GLY A 382 -5.57 15.48 7.66
CA GLY A 382 -4.22 15.67 8.17
C GLY A 382 -3.48 16.88 7.60
N VAL A 383 -4.18 17.74 6.86
CA VAL A 383 -3.63 18.93 6.18
C VAL A 383 -4.63 20.08 6.19
N SER A 384 -4.15 21.32 6.13
CA SER A 384 -5.00 22.52 6.10
C SER A 384 -5.59 22.80 4.71
N PRO A 385 -6.82 23.36 4.63
CA PRO A 385 -7.42 23.80 3.36
C PRO A 385 -6.53 24.76 2.57
N GLN A 386 -5.79 25.65 3.25
CA GLN A 386 -4.85 26.57 2.62
C GLN A 386 -3.73 25.83 1.89
N LEU A 387 -3.13 24.80 2.48
CA LEU A 387 -2.09 24.02 1.81
C LEU A 387 -2.64 23.25 0.60
N VAL A 388 -3.84 22.69 0.71
CA VAL A 388 -4.53 22.03 -0.41
C VAL A 388 -4.76 23.01 -1.57
N SER A 389 -5.15 24.25 -1.28
CA SER A 389 -5.30 25.31 -2.29
C SER A 389 -3.97 25.69 -2.96
N LEU A 390 -2.87 25.75 -2.20
CA LEU A 390 -1.52 25.96 -2.76
C LEU A 390 -1.11 24.80 -3.68
N ILE A 391 -1.36 23.53 -3.29
CA ILE A 391 -1.08 22.37 -4.15
C ILE A 391 -1.89 22.43 -5.45
N SER A 392 -3.16 22.85 -5.39
CA SER A 392 -3.99 23.08 -6.59
C SER A 392 -3.39 24.15 -7.49
N SER A 393 -3.01 25.29 -6.91
CA SER A 393 -2.41 26.43 -7.59
C SER A 393 -1.10 26.07 -8.31
N ILE A 394 -0.30 25.17 -7.73
CA ILE A 394 0.92 24.64 -8.35
C ILE A 394 0.59 23.71 -9.53
N THR A 395 -0.47 22.92 -9.39
CA THR A 395 -0.88 21.89 -10.37
C THR A 395 -1.53 22.52 -11.59
N LEU A 396 -2.39 23.52 -11.37
CA LEU A 396 -3.16 24.24 -12.36
C LEU A 396 -2.89 25.75 -12.23
N PRO A 397 -1.71 26.23 -12.67
CA PRO A 397 -1.42 27.65 -12.64
C PRO A 397 -2.42 28.41 -13.52
N PRO A 398 -2.89 29.60 -13.08
CA PRO A 398 -3.89 30.37 -13.79
C PRO A 398 -3.39 30.73 -15.19
N THR A 399 -4.15 30.40 -16.25
CA THR A 399 -3.73 30.68 -17.63
C THR A 399 -4.12 32.08 -18.12
N ASN A 400 -5.00 32.80 -17.40
CA ASN A 400 -5.49 34.14 -17.76
C ASN A 400 -5.72 35.01 -16.50
N PRO A 401 -5.23 36.26 -16.42
CA PRO A 401 -4.33 36.93 -17.38
C PRO A 401 -3.01 36.18 -17.52
N PRO A 402 -2.18 36.41 -18.57
CA PRO A 402 -0.91 35.74 -18.73
C PRO A 402 -0.13 35.84 -17.42
N VAL A 403 0.22 34.68 -16.84
CA VAL A 403 1.00 34.63 -15.60
C VAL A 403 2.19 35.56 -15.78
N PRO A 404 2.30 36.65 -14.99
CA PRO A 404 3.51 37.46 -15.00
C PRO A 404 4.64 36.52 -14.61
N ASP A 405 5.56 36.26 -15.53
CA ASP A 405 6.70 35.34 -15.39
C ASP A 405 6.40 34.06 -14.58
N LYS A 406 6.32 32.89 -15.23
CA LYS A 406 6.18 31.58 -14.56
C LYS A 406 7.09 31.44 -13.32
N LEU A 407 8.29 32.04 -13.37
CA LEU A 407 9.22 32.12 -12.25
C LEU A 407 8.71 32.97 -11.08
N ALA A 408 8.19 34.17 -11.33
CA ALA A 408 7.63 35.07 -10.32
C ALA A 408 6.42 34.46 -9.63
N TYR A 409 5.53 33.78 -10.38
CA TYR A 409 4.43 33.03 -9.79
C TYR A 409 4.92 31.89 -8.90
N ALA A 410 5.90 31.11 -9.37
CA ALA A 410 6.50 30.05 -8.57
C ALA A 410 7.13 30.59 -7.27
N GLN A 411 7.81 31.74 -7.34
CA GLN A 411 8.41 32.39 -6.17
C GLN A 411 7.34 32.83 -5.17
N LEU A 412 6.21 33.36 -5.62
CA LEU A 412 5.09 33.71 -4.74
C LEU A 412 4.56 32.48 -4.00
N GLN A 413 4.34 31.37 -4.72
CA GLN A 413 3.89 30.12 -4.12
C GLN A 413 4.93 29.54 -3.14
N GLU A 414 6.22 29.63 -3.48
CA GLU A 414 7.32 29.19 -2.61
C GLU A 414 7.35 29.99 -1.30
N ILE A 415 7.21 31.32 -1.36
CA ILE A 415 7.14 32.20 -0.19
C ILE A 415 5.93 31.84 0.68
N GLN A 416 4.76 31.61 0.07
CA GLN A 416 3.55 31.20 0.78
C GLN A 416 3.75 29.86 1.50
N LEU A 417 4.34 28.86 0.83
CA LEU A 417 4.64 27.56 1.42
C LEU A 417 5.68 27.62 2.54
N HIS A 418 6.68 28.50 2.44
CA HIS A 418 7.67 28.69 3.50
C HIS A 418 7.08 29.36 4.74
N ASN A 419 6.19 30.32 4.55
CA ASN A 419 5.57 31.07 5.64
C ASN A 419 4.33 30.38 6.24
N LEU A 420 3.81 29.35 5.58
CA LEU A 420 2.63 28.64 6.04
C LEU A 420 2.92 27.88 7.35
N LYS A 421 2.26 28.31 8.42
CA LYS A 421 2.22 27.60 9.71
C LYS A 421 0.85 26.97 9.89
N GLN A 422 0.79 25.66 9.78
CA GLN A 422 -0.42 24.90 10.06
C GLN A 422 -0.56 24.70 11.57
N TRP A 423 -1.79 24.71 12.07
CA TRP A 423 -2.06 24.62 13.51
C TRP A 423 -3.30 23.77 13.80
N THR A 424 -3.45 23.34 15.05
CA THR A 424 -4.59 22.55 15.52
C THR A 424 -4.98 22.94 16.94
N VAL A 425 -6.26 22.74 17.28
CA VAL A 425 -6.85 22.93 18.61
C VAL A 425 -6.70 21.70 19.51
N GLU A 426 -6.17 20.60 18.98
CA GLU A 426 -5.97 19.38 19.76
C GLU A 426 -5.08 19.64 20.99
N PRO A 427 -5.41 19.00 22.13
CA PRO A 427 -4.60 19.11 23.34
C PRO A 427 -3.21 18.52 23.11
N ASP A 428 -2.23 18.98 23.89
CA ASP A 428 -0.86 18.46 23.84
C ASP A 428 -0.84 16.96 24.15
N SER A 429 -0.60 16.18 23.09
CA SER A 429 -0.72 14.73 23.08
C SER A 429 0.05 14.16 21.90
N THR A 430 0.38 12.86 21.94
CA THR A 430 0.99 12.18 20.80
C THR A 430 0.14 12.26 19.52
N GLY A 431 -1.20 12.31 19.66
CA GLY A 431 -2.10 12.52 18.52
C GLY A 431 -1.88 13.88 17.86
N LYS A 432 -1.72 14.95 18.65
CA LYS A 432 -1.37 16.28 18.15
C LYS A 432 -0.02 16.28 17.42
N ASP A 433 0.99 15.63 17.98
CA ASP A 433 2.32 15.53 17.37
C ASP A 433 2.26 14.82 16.01
N VAL A 434 1.51 13.72 15.92
CA VAL A 434 1.28 12.98 14.68
C VAL A 434 0.54 13.85 13.65
N LEU A 435 -0.46 14.62 14.07
CA LEU A 435 -1.22 15.51 13.20
C LEU A 435 -0.35 16.64 12.63
N LEU A 436 0.47 17.27 13.48
CA LEU A 436 1.41 18.32 13.06
C LEU A 436 2.51 17.77 12.15
N ALA A 437 3.07 16.60 12.46
CA ALA A 437 4.06 15.94 11.62
C ALA A 437 3.49 15.53 10.26
N THR A 438 2.24 15.05 10.22
CA THR A 438 1.52 14.74 8.97
C THR A 438 1.34 15.99 8.13
N ALA A 439 0.87 17.08 8.72
CA ALA A 439 0.68 18.36 8.04
C ALA A 439 2.00 18.91 7.48
N GLU A 440 3.10 18.77 8.22
CA GLU A 440 4.44 19.17 7.77
C GLU A 440 4.96 18.29 6.62
N CYS A 441 4.67 16.98 6.61
CA CYS A 441 4.93 16.13 5.44
C CYS A 441 4.30 16.70 4.17
N PHE A 442 3.03 17.11 4.23
CA PHE A 442 2.36 17.75 3.09
C PHE A 442 3.05 19.05 2.66
N ARG A 443 3.51 19.88 3.61
CA ARG A 443 4.15 21.17 3.29
C ARG A 443 5.50 20.97 2.61
N LEU A 444 6.32 20.05 3.11
CA LEU A 444 7.61 19.69 2.50
C LEU A 444 7.41 19.07 1.12
N ALA A 445 6.43 18.17 0.97
CA ALA A 445 6.09 17.56 -0.30
C ALA A 445 5.59 18.59 -1.32
N ALA A 446 4.82 19.61 -0.91
CA ALA A 446 4.40 20.72 -1.77
C ALA A 446 5.57 21.57 -2.25
N LEU A 447 6.56 21.85 -1.40
CA LEU A 447 7.78 22.54 -1.81
C LEU A 447 8.60 21.73 -2.83
N ILE A 448 8.74 20.42 -2.62
CA ILE A 448 9.41 19.53 -3.57
C ILE A 448 8.64 19.49 -4.89
N TYR A 449 7.32 19.31 -4.83
CA TYR A 449 6.45 19.25 -6.00
C TYR A 449 6.51 20.55 -6.82
N LEU A 450 6.44 21.73 -6.18
CA LEU A 450 6.65 23.03 -6.84
C LEU A 450 7.97 23.07 -7.61
N ARG A 451 9.07 22.65 -6.95
CA ARG A 451 10.42 22.64 -7.52
C ARG A 451 10.54 21.73 -8.72
N CYS A 452 9.96 20.55 -8.64
CA CYS A 452 9.99 19.61 -9.75
C CYS A 452 9.04 20.01 -10.89
N ARG A 453 7.83 20.48 -10.58
CA ARG A 453 6.78 20.76 -11.56
C ARG A 453 6.98 22.09 -12.28
N ILE A 454 7.29 23.16 -11.55
CA ILE A 454 7.35 24.51 -12.13
C ILE A 454 8.78 24.91 -12.51
N TYR A 455 9.75 24.75 -11.59
CA TYR A 455 11.16 25.10 -11.86
C TYR A 455 11.88 24.07 -12.75
N GLY A 456 11.35 22.84 -12.83
CA GLY A 456 11.96 21.74 -13.57
C GLY A 456 13.19 21.16 -12.87
N TYR A 457 13.30 21.31 -11.55
CA TYR A 457 14.38 20.71 -10.79
C TYR A 457 14.21 19.20 -10.72
N THR A 458 15.27 18.49 -11.06
CA THR A 458 15.28 17.03 -10.96
C THR A 458 15.59 16.61 -9.53
N ARG A 459 15.44 15.32 -9.22
CA ARG A 459 15.70 14.78 -7.88
C ARG A 459 17.15 14.92 -7.39
N THR A 460 18.09 15.18 -8.30
CA THR A 460 19.51 15.41 -7.98
C THR A 460 19.82 16.87 -7.65
N HIS A 461 18.87 17.79 -7.84
CA HIS A 461 19.07 19.19 -7.49
C HIS A 461 19.24 19.36 -5.97
N PRO A 462 20.26 20.08 -5.46
CA PRO A 462 20.54 20.18 -4.02
C PRO A 462 19.36 20.66 -3.18
N SER A 463 18.55 21.58 -3.72
CA SER A 463 17.36 22.09 -3.05
C SER A 463 16.22 21.06 -2.96
N VAL A 464 16.16 20.10 -3.89
CA VAL A 464 15.21 18.98 -3.83
C VAL A 464 15.75 17.91 -2.89
N THR A 465 17.05 17.61 -2.95
CA THR A 465 17.69 16.60 -2.09
C THR A 465 17.59 16.95 -0.59
N SER A 466 17.77 18.23 -0.22
CA SER A 466 17.66 18.65 1.19
C SER A 466 16.23 18.53 1.72
N LEU A 467 15.24 18.97 0.96
CA LEU A 467 13.82 18.81 1.32
C LEU A 467 13.40 17.33 1.33
N SER A 468 13.86 16.55 0.35
CA SER A 468 13.56 15.11 0.26
C SER A 468 14.13 14.36 1.47
N ALA A 469 15.32 14.72 1.96
CA ALA A 469 15.89 14.15 3.18
C ALA A 469 15.04 14.48 4.42
N ALA A 470 14.58 15.73 4.56
CA ALA A 470 13.71 16.14 5.67
C ALA A 470 12.36 15.42 5.62
N LEU A 471 11.73 15.36 4.43
CA LEU A 471 10.47 14.66 4.22
C LEU A 471 10.60 13.16 4.50
N HIS A 472 11.69 12.53 4.03
CA HIS A 472 11.98 11.13 4.28
C HIS A 472 12.05 10.82 5.78
N SER A 473 12.85 11.59 6.53
CA SER A 473 12.95 11.46 7.98
C SER A 473 11.59 11.60 8.67
N LEU A 474 10.78 12.57 8.25
CA LEU A 474 9.47 12.83 8.85
C LEU A 474 8.46 11.71 8.55
N VAL A 475 8.40 11.22 7.31
CA VAL A 475 7.55 10.08 6.93
C VAL A 475 7.92 8.82 7.72
N LEU A 476 9.22 8.58 7.94
CA LEU A 476 9.67 7.44 8.76
C LEU A 476 9.28 7.57 10.24
N SER A 477 9.12 8.80 10.75
CA SER A 477 8.72 9.03 12.14
C SER A 477 7.22 8.76 12.38
N LEU A 478 6.39 8.85 11.35
CA LEU A 478 4.94 8.69 11.46
C LEU A 478 4.52 7.23 11.73
N PRO A 479 3.47 7.00 12.53
CA PRO A 479 3.00 5.66 12.87
C PRO A 479 2.44 4.94 11.64
N VAL A 480 2.86 3.70 11.44
CA VAL A 480 2.36 2.77 10.39
C VAL A 480 1.56 1.62 10.97
N LYS A 481 1.45 1.57 12.30
CA LYS A 481 0.66 0.61 13.07
C LYS A 481 0.35 1.15 14.47
N GLY A 482 -0.61 0.54 15.15
CA GLY A 482 -0.96 0.85 16.54
C GLY A 482 -2.01 1.96 16.66
N PRO A 483 -2.20 2.51 17.88
CA PRO A 483 -3.34 3.40 18.18
C PRO A 483 -3.31 4.72 17.41
N PHE A 484 -2.11 5.25 17.10
CA PHE A 484 -1.97 6.52 16.37
C PHE A 484 -1.86 6.35 14.85
N TYR A 485 -1.82 5.13 14.34
CA TYR A 485 -1.91 4.89 12.90
C TYR A 485 -3.37 5.04 12.46
N THR A 486 -3.62 5.98 11.55
CA THR A 486 -4.96 6.32 11.05
C THR A 486 -4.91 6.70 9.57
N ALA A 487 -6.07 6.89 8.96
CA ALA A 487 -6.21 7.14 7.52
C ALA A 487 -5.62 8.48 7.06
N ILE A 488 -5.26 9.39 7.97
CA ILE A 488 -4.52 10.62 7.61
C ILE A 488 -3.05 10.35 7.24
N TYR A 489 -2.59 9.10 7.29
CA TYR A 489 -1.23 8.76 6.90
C TYR A 489 -0.90 9.35 5.51
N PRO A 490 0.21 10.09 5.35
CA PRO A 490 0.41 10.96 4.20
C PRO A 490 0.87 10.18 2.96
N VAL A 491 -0.07 9.54 2.25
CA VAL A 491 0.18 8.78 1.02
C VAL A 491 0.76 9.67 -0.09
N TRP A 492 0.22 10.88 -0.30
CA TRP A 492 0.75 11.81 -1.29
C TRP A 492 2.18 12.25 -0.97
N PRO A 493 2.52 12.71 0.25
CA PRO A 493 3.91 12.99 0.62
C PRO A 493 4.84 11.77 0.51
N LEU A 494 4.37 10.56 0.83
CA LEU A 494 5.13 9.33 0.61
C LEU A 494 5.45 9.13 -0.88
N PHE A 495 4.47 9.35 -1.76
CA PHE A 495 4.67 9.30 -3.21
C PHE A 495 5.74 10.31 -3.66
N ILE A 496 5.62 11.58 -3.25
CA ILE A 496 6.61 12.62 -3.54
C ILE A 496 8.01 12.22 -3.05
N ALA A 497 8.12 11.72 -1.82
CA ALA A 497 9.39 11.26 -1.26
C ALA A 497 9.98 10.11 -2.08
N ALA A 498 9.15 9.12 -2.45
CA ALA A 498 9.61 7.94 -3.16
C ALA A 498 10.15 8.27 -4.56
N VAL A 499 9.51 9.18 -5.31
CA VAL A 499 9.97 9.56 -6.67
C VAL A 499 11.12 10.57 -6.68
N THR A 500 11.40 11.24 -5.55
CA THR A 500 12.45 12.27 -5.47
C THR A 500 13.67 11.86 -4.63
N THR A 501 13.66 10.67 -4.06
CA THR A 501 14.79 10.14 -3.28
C THR A 501 15.57 9.09 -4.07
N ASP A 502 16.79 8.79 -3.63
CA ASP A 502 17.64 7.75 -4.21
C ASP A 502 17.09 6.34 -3.96
N ALA A 503 17.69 5.33 -4.61
CA ALA A 503 17.22 3.96 -4.54
C ALA A 503 17.23 3.39 -3.10
N ASP A 504 18.28 3.68 -2.32
CA ASP A 504 18.43 3.15 -0.96
C ASP A 504 17.36 3.75 -0.04
N ARG A 505 17.18 5.08 -0.07
CA ARG A 505 16.15 5.75 0.72
C ARG A 505 14.74 5.33 0.32
N ARG A 506 14.49 5.08 -0.96
CA ARG A 506 13.19 4.62 -1.46
C ARG A 506 12.86 3.23 -0.94
N GLU A 507 13.84 2.34 -0.89
CA GLU A 507 13.63 1.00 -0.34
C GLU A 507 13.30 1.06 1.17
N VAL A 508 13.96 1.95 1.93
CA VAL A 508 13.59 2.18 3.33
C VAL A 508 12.14 2.65 3.48
N LEU A 509 11.65 3.53 2.58
CA LEU A 509 10.23 3.92 2.57
C LEU A 509 9.31 2.73 2.29
N TYR A 510 9.68 1.86 1.36
CA TYR A 510 8.90 0.66 1.02
C TYR A 510 8.81 -0.30 2.21
N GLN A 511 9.95 -0.59 2.84
CA GLN A 511 10.00 -1.43 4.04
C GLN A 511 9.21 -0.82 5.20
N ARG A 512 9.23 0.51 5.34
CA ARG A 512 8.48 1.22 6.38
C ARG A 512 6.97 0.97 6.27
N VAL A 513 6.44 0.94 5.05
CA VAL A 513 4.99 0.90 4.81
C VAL A 513 4.44 -0.50 4.54
N VAL A 514 5.26 -1.55 4.68
CA VAL A 514 4.81 -2.95 4.63
C VAL A 514 3.59 -3.22 5.53
N PRO A 515 3.54 -2.75 6.79
CA PRO A 515 2.36 -2.97 7.65
C PRO A 515 1.09 -2.31 7.12
N ILE A 516 1.21 -1.22 6.36
CA ILE A 516 0.06 -0.54 5.73
C ILE A 516 -0.38 -1.32 4.49
N ARG A 517 0.58 -1.74 3.66
CA ARG A 517 0.33 -2.48 2.43
C ARG A 517 -0.36 -3.82 2.69
N GLU A 518 0.05 -4.52 3.74
CA GLU A 518 -0.45 -5.85 4.11
C GLU A 518 -1.59 -5.81 5.14
N GLY A 519 -1.98 -4.60 5.57
CA GLY A 519 -3.05 -4.37 6.53
C GLY A 519 -4.42 -4.24 5.89
N ASP A 520 -5.27 -3.41 6.48
CA ASP A 520 -6.64 -3.17 6.02
C ASP A 520 -6.67 -2.52 4.62
N LYS A 521 -7.80 -2.68 3.90
CA LYS A 521 -8.03 -2.03 2.59
C LYS A 521 -7.68 -0.54 2.61
N ASN A 522 -6.84 -0.12 1.66
CA ASN A 522 -6.40 1.27 1.53
C ASN A 522 -5.85 1.57 0.12
N THR A 523 -5.47 2.83 -0.13
CA THR A 523 -5.06 3.34 -1.45
C THR A 523 -3.57 3.09 -1.77
N LEU A 524 -2.76 2.72 -0.79
CA LEU A 524 -1.31 2.63 -0.91
C LEU A 524 -0.81 1.58 -1.92
N PRO A 525 -1.39 0.36 -2.04
CA PRO A 525 -0.91 -0.65 -2.98
C PRO A 525 -0.82 -0.14 -4.42
N ALA A 526 -1.85 0.57 -4.89
CA ALA A 526 -1.88 1.15 -6.24
C ALA A 526 -0.77 2.20 -6.44
N VAL A 527 -0.48 3.01 -5.41
CA VAL A 527 0.59 4.01 -5.43
C VAL A 527 1.96 3.34 -5.47
N LEU A 528 2.21 2.33 -4.63
CA LEU A 528 3.48 1.59 -4.61
C LEU A 528 3.70 0.81 -5.91
N LYS A 529 2.65 0.26 -6.51
CA LYS A 529 2.70 -0.38 -7.84
C LYS A 529 3.22 0.61 -8.87
N TRP A 530 2.65 1.81 -8.92
CA TRP A 530 3.10 2.84 -9.86
C TRP A 530 4.54 3.32 -9.60
N VAL A 531 4.92 3.59 -8.35
CA VAL A 531 6.30 3.98 -8.02
C VAL A 531 7.29 2.88 -8.42
N SER A 532 6.89 1.61 -8.29
CA SER A 532 7.71 0.46 -8.69
C SER A 532 7.93 0.41 -10.20
N GLU A 533 6.91 0.72 -11.00
CA GLU A 533 7.03 0.84 -12.46
C GLU A 533 7.97 1.99 -12.87
N LEU A 534 8.01 3.08 -12.09
CA LEU A 534 8.90 4.20 -12.32
C LEU A 534 10.37 3.92 -11.96
N ARG A 535 10.69 2.82 -11.24
CA ARG A 535 12.05 2.55 -10.73
C ARG A 535 13.12 2.59 -11.81
N VAL A 536 12.89 1.93 -12.95
CA VAL A 536 13.85 1.87 -14.06
C VAL A 536 14.05 3.25 -14.69
N TRP A 537 12.97 4.01 -14.89
CA TRP A 537 13.07 5.37 -15.44
C TRP A 537 13.82 6.29 -14.48
N LEU A 538 13.48 6.24 -13.18
CA LEU A 538 14.16 7.03 -12.15
C LEU A 538 15.66 6.70 -12.07
N ALA A 539 16.06 5.43 -12.19
CA ALA A 539 17.46 5.00 -12.14
C ALA A 539 18.28 5.48 -13.36
N ARG A 540 17.66 5.57 -14.54
CA ARG A 540 18.33 6.10 -15.76
C ARG A 540 18.68 7.58 -15.64
N LEU A 541 18.00 8.31 -14.77
CA LEU A 541 18.15 9.75 -14.61
C LEU A 541 19.16 10.17 -13.55
N ASP A 542 19.82 9.22 -12.85
CA ASP A 542 20.89 9.54 -11.89
C ASP A 542 22.09 10.26 -12.53
N GLY A 543 22.23 10.19 -13.86
CA GLY A 543 23.25 10.93 -14.63
C GLY A 543 22.75 12.19 -15.34
N VAL A 544 21.47 12.55 -15.22
CA VAL A 544 20.89 13.74 -15.87
C VAL A 544 21.12 14.97 -14.98
N GLY A 545 21.35 16.13 -15.62
CA GLY A 545 21.62 17.38 -14.92
C GLY A 545 20.55 17.78 -13.90
N CYS A 546 20.90 18.72 -13.01
CA CYS A 546 20.05 19.14 -11.89
C CYS A 546 18.74 19.85 -12.32
N ARG A 547 18.55 20.12 -13.62
CA ARG A 547 17.38 20.80 -14.17
C ARG A 547 17.00 20.20 -15.53
N GLN A 548 15.73 19.88 -15.69
CA GLN A 548 15.12 19.41 -16.93
C GLN A 548 13.69 19.94 -16.98
N GLU A 549 13.38 20.78 -17.98
CA GLU A 549 12.01 21.26 -18.17
C GLU A 549 11.06 20.11 -18.49
N GLY A 550 9.88 20.11 -17.88
CA GLY A 550 8.90 19.05 -18.05
C GLY A 550 9.29 17.71 -17.41
N TRP A 551 10.31 17.67 -16.54
CA TRP A 551 10.71 16.44 -15.83
C TRP A 551 9.53 15.73 -15.16
N TRP A 552 8.70 16.50 -14.45
CA TRP A 552 7.50 15.95 -13.81
C TRP A 552 6.48 15.43 -14.84
N ASP A 553 6.26 16.18 -15.92
CA ASP A 553 5.35 15.80 -17.01
C ASP A 553 5.76 14.51 -17.70
N GLU A 554 7.06 14.32 -17.94
CA GLU A 554 7.62 13.09 -18.50
C GLU A 554 7.36 11.91 -17.56
N MET A 555 7.70 12.06 -16.27
CA MET A 555 7.51 11.03 -15.25
C MET A 555 6.06 10.51 -15.22
N VAL A 556 5.10 11.43 -15.16
CA VAL A 556 3.69 11.06 -15.01
C VAL A 556 3.05 10.58 -16.32
N SER A 557 3.60 10.96 -17.48
CA SER A 557 3.11 10.50 -18.79
C SER A 557 3.38 9.02 -19.05
N LEU A 558 4.37 8.41 -18.37
CA LEU A 558 4.68 6.98 -18.48
C LEU A 558 3.50 6.07 -18.07
N ARG A 559 2.59 6.58 -17.24
CA ARG A 559 1.36 5.88 -16.85
C ARG A 559 0.40 5.66 -18.03
N VAL A 560 0.45 6.51 -19.05
CA VAL A 560 -0.51 6.51 -20.18
C VAL A 560 -0.19 5.42 -21.21
N GLY A 561 1.06 4.97 -21.32
CA GLY A 561 1.47 3.98 -22.32
C GLY A 561 0.88 2.58 -22.13
N LYS A 562 0.23 2.30 -20.99
CA LYS A 562 -0.22 0.96 -20.59
C LYS A 562 -1.68 0.85 -20.13
N MET A 563 -2.38 1.96 -19.90
CA MET A 563 -3.83 1.92 -19.66
C MET A 563 -4.56 2.00 -21.01
N GLY A 564 -5.34 0.98 -21.33
CA GLY A 564 -6.40 1.09 -22.33
C GLY A 564 -7.36 2.24 -21.97
N ARG A 565 -8.35 2.50 -22.83
CA ARG A 565 -9.26 3.67 -22.83
C ARG A 565 -9.98 4.05 -21.51
N GLY A 566 -9.78 3.37 -20.37
CA GLY A 566 -10.27 3.76 -19.05
C GLY A 566 -9.22 4.50 -18.21
N GLY A 567 -9.12 5.82 -18.37
CA GLY A 567 -8.24 6.68 -17.58
C GLY A 567 -8.69 6.87 -16.14
N GLY A 568 -8.37 5.93 -15.25
CA GLY A 568 -8.61 6.07 -13.80
C GLY A 568 -7.62 7.03 -13.13
N LEU A 569 -8.08 7.93 -12.27
CA LEU A 569 -7.22 8.80 -11.46
C LEU A 569 -6.49 8.00 -10.39
N LEU A 570 -5.19 8.20 -10.23
CA LEU A 570 -4.46 7.59 -9.11
C LEU A 570 -4.86 8.29 -7.82
N CYS A 571 -5.42 7.55 -6.88
CA CYS A 571 -5.75 8.08 -5.57
C CYS A 571 -4.47 8.24 -4.73
N LEU A 572 -4.15 9.48 -4.36
CA LEU A 572 -2.95 9.82 -3.59
C LEU A 572 -3.27 10.38 -2.19
N GLY A 573 -4.54 10.61 -1.84
CA GLY A 573 -4.92 11.15 -0.54
C GLY A 573 -5.45 10.11 0.43
#